data_AF-A0A7S2I3K1-F1
#
_entry.id   AF-A0A7S2I3K1-F1
#
_cell.length_a   1.000
_cell.length_b   1.000
_cell.length_c   1.000
_cell.angle_alpha   90.00
_cell.angle_beta   90.00
_cell.angle_gamma   90.00
#
_symmetry.space_group_name_H-M   'P 1'
#
loop_
_entity.id
_entity.type
_entity.pdbx_description
1 polymer ?
#
loop_
_entity_poly.entity_id
_entity_poly.type
_entity_poly.pdbx_seq_one_letter_code
_entity_poly.pdbx_strand_id
1 'polypeptide(L)'
;MLHGHDLIRLDKVMKKGPPLHLQVSRLELKQEKEAKDQLRAYVNETVHMIREIMKINPQFREYAAMIQSGLEQLERSNPHAIAHFAASLTTATGSELMQVLEAELPSEKLRLALVLLKKELELSQIQQKISMQIEEKVSTHQREFMLREQMKMIKKELGEDKSDGTDKLLEKFKQRLEGKEVPKDAKEAIDSEMEKFSNLAKESQEYQTTRNYLDWLTMLPWGVHSGDTLSLRKAREVLDRDHYGLSDVK
;
A
#
# COMPACT_ATOMS: atom_id res chain seq x y z
N MET A 1 -1.86 34.19 -19.47
CA MET A 1 -3.08 33.57 -18.91
C MET A 1 -4.26 33.96 -19.80
N LEU A 2 -5.00 32.99 -20.32
CA LEU A 2 -6.21 33.22 -21.12
C LEU A 2 -7.39 33.32 -20.16
N HIS A 3 -8.19 34.38 -20.26
CA HIS A 3 -9.41 34.56 -19.48
C HIS A 3 -10.60 34.54 -20.44
N GLY A 4 -11.60 33.69 -20.16
CA GLY A 4 -12.84 33.66 -20.93
C GLY A 4 -13.66 34.92 -20.64
N HIS A 5 -13.97 35.70 -21.66
CA HIS A 5 -14.74 36.95 -21.52
C HIS A 5 -16.22 36.75 -21.84
N ASP A 6 -16.51 36.17 -23.01
CA ASP A 6 -17.87 36.00 -23.51
C ASP A 6 -18.04 34.65 -24.20
N LEU A 7 -19.29 34.18 -24.21
CA LEU A 7 -19.68 33.04 -25.03
C LEU A 7 -19.82 33.48 -26.49
N ILE A 8 -19.22 32.68 -27.37
CA ILE A 8 -19.26 32.88 -28.81
C ILE A 8 -19.93 31.69 -29.46
N ARG A 9 -20.75 31.97 -30.47
CA ARG A 9 -21.31 30.97 -31.37
C ARG A 9 -20.43 30.95 -32.62
N LEU A 10 -20.05 29.75 -33.05
CA LEU A 10 -19.31 29.57 -34.30
C LEU A 10 -20.31 29.61 -35.46
N ASP A 11 -20.20 30.62 -36.31
CA ASP A 11 -21.11 30.79 -37.45
C ASP A 11 -20.56 30.07 -38.68
N LYS A 12 -19.27 30.29 -39.00
CA LYS A 12 -18.65 29.74 -40.20
C LYS A 12 -17.14 29.58 -40.08
N VAL A 13 -16.63 28.49 -40.64
CA VAL A 13 -15.18 28.29 -40.81
C VAL A 13 -14.73 28.97 -42.11
N MET A 14 -13.91 30.00 -42.02
CA MET A 14 -13.47 30.80 -43.17
C MET A 14 -12.23 30.21 -43.85
N LYS A 15 -11.24 29.79 -43.07
CA LYS A 15 -10.00 29.19 -43.60
C LYS A 15 -9.52 28.06 -42.69
N LYS A 16 -9.44 26.85 -43.24
CA LYS A 16 -8.82 25.67 -42.60
C LYS A 16 -7.32 25.67 -42.92
N GLY A 17 -6.51 26.22 -42.02
CA GLY A 17 -5.05 26.21 -42.05
C GLY A 17 -4.53 26.82 -40.75
N PRO A 18 -3.24 26.72 -40.38
CA PRO A 18 -2.71 27.40 -39.21
C PRO A 18 -2.41 28.88 -39.54
N PRO A 19 -2.98 29.86 -38.81
CA PRO A 19 -4.03 29.74 -37.81
C PRO A 19 -5.43 29.64 -38.42
N LEU A 20 -6.32 28.92 -37.74
CA LEU A 20 -7.70 28.70 -38.17
C LEU A 20 -8.46 30.02 -38.11
N HIS A 21 -9.10 30.43 -39.21
CA HIS A 21 -9.91 31.65 -39.23
C HIS A 21 -11.40 31.27 -39.17
N LEU A 22 -12.09 31.81 -38.16
CA LEU A 22 -13.49 31.53 -37.86
C LEU A 22 -14.27 32.84 -37.83
N GLN A 23 -15.49 32.80 -38.36
CA GLN A 23 -16.49 33.82 -38.12
C GLN A 23 -17.31 33.42 -36.90
N VAL A 24 -17.37 34.31 -35.92
CA VAL A 24 -18.03 34.07 -34.63
C VAL A 24 -18.98 35.23 -34.31
N SER A 25 -20.11 34.91 -33.69
CA SER A 25 -21.07 35.87 -33.17
C SER A 25 -21.12 35.79 -31.65
N ARG A 26 -21.40 36.91 -30.99
CA ARG A 26 -21.57 36.93 -29.52
C ARG A 26 -22.90 36.28 -29.17
N LEU A 27 -22.88 35.33 -28.23
CA LEU A 27 -24.08 34.70 -27.72
C LEU A 27 -24.67 35.55 -26.59
N GLU A 28 -25.85 36.14 -26.83
CA GLU A 28 -26.64 36.82 -25.80
C GLU A 28 -27.28 35.75 -24.88
N LEU A 29 -26.88 35.75 -23.61
CA LEU A 29 -27.43 34.82 -22.62
C LEU A 29 -28.88 35.21 -22.29
N LYS A 30 -29.79 34.24 -22.41
CA LYS A 30 -31.18 34.45 -22.03
C LYS A 30 -31.29 34.63 -20.51
N GLN A 31 -32.13 35.58 -20.11
CA GLN A 31 -32.52 35.76 -18.72
C GLN A 31 -33.84 35.04 -18.47
N GLU A 32 -33.93 34.37 -17.34
CA GLU A 32 -35.12 33.64 -16.93
C GLU A 32 -36.09 34.58 -16.22
N LYS A 33 -37.27 34.79 -16.83
CA LYS A 33 -38.25 35.78 -16.38
C LYS A 33 -39.34 35.20 -15.49
N GLU A 34 -39.68 33.92 -15.67
CA GLU A 34 -40.89 33.32 -15.08
C GLU A 34 -40.62 32.49 -13.81
N ALA A 35 -39.40 31.95 -13.64
CA ALA A 35 -39.07 30.99 -12.57
C ALA A 35 -37.98 31.49 -11.59
N LYS A 36 -38.10 32.75 -11.13
CA LYS A 36 -37.06 33.39 -10.29
C LYS A 36 -36.80 32.67 -8.96
N ASP A 37 -37.83 32.13 -8.32
CA ASP A 37 -37.67 31.44 -7.03
C ASP A 37 -37.03 30.07 -7.18
N GLN A 38 -37.39 29.32 -8.23
CA GLN A 38 -36.72 28.05 -8.57
C GLN A 38 -35.26 28.28 -8.96
N LEU A 39 -34.98 29.33 -9.73
CA LEU A 39 -33.62 29.71 -10.08
C LEU A 39 -32.77 30.03 -8.84
N ARG A 40 -33.33 30.77 -7.87
CA ARG A 40 -32.66 31.03 -6.58
C ARG A 40 -32.40 29.74 -5.80
N ALA A 41 -33.36 28.81 -5.78
CA ALA A 41 -33.16 27.52 -5.15
C ALA A 41 -32.00 26.73 -5.78
N TYR A 42 -31.92 26.70 -7.12
CA TYR A 42 -30.81 26.05 -7.82
C TYR A 42 -29.46 26.70 -7.53
N VAL A 43 -29.41 28.04 -7.49
CA VAL A 43 -28.18 28.76 -7.13
C VAL A 43 -27.73 28.37 -5.72
N ASN A 44 -28.64 28.43 -4.73
CA ASN A 44 -28.31 28.11 -3.34
C ASN A 44 -27.83 26.66 -3.19
N GLU A 45 -28.50 25.71 -3.86
CA GLU A 45 -28.10 24.30 -3.84
C GLU A 45 -26.72 24.09 -4.49
N THR A 46 -26.45 24.77 -5.60
CA THR A 46 -25.16 24.69 -6.30
C THR A 46 -24.04 25.20 -5.40
N VAL A 47 -24.25 26.33 -4.73
CA VAL A 47 -23.26 26.88 -3.80
C VAL A 47 -23.07 25.97 -2.58
N HIS A 48 -24.16 25.41 -2.04
CA HIS A 48 -24.09 24.45 -0.95
C HIS A 48 -23.21 23.24 -1.33
N MET A 49 -23.44 22.64 -2.50
CA MET A 49 -22.67 21.51 -2.99
C MET A 49 -21.19 21.85 -3.19
N ILE A 50 -20.87 23.04 -3.72
CA ILE A 50 -19.49 23.50 -3.85
C ILE A 50 -18.81 23.59 -2.48
N ARG A 51 -19.50 24.15 -1.47
CA ARG A 51 -18.97 24.25 -0.10
C ARG A 51 -18.70 22.87 0.50
N GLU A 52 -19.55 21.89 0.25
CA GLU A 52 -19.35 20.51 0.73
C GLU A 52 -18.12 19.85 0.09
N ILE A 53 -17.94 19.99 -1.23
CA ILE A 53 -16.74 19.48 -1.93
C ILE A 53 -15.46 20.13 -1.37
N MET A 54 -15.49 21.44 -1.12
CA MET A 54 -14.35 22.17 -0.56
C MET A 54 -13.95 21.73 0.85
N LYS A 55 -14.92 21.30 1.68
CA LYS A 55 -14.64 20.77 3.03
C LYS A 55 -13.94 19.42 2.96
N ILE A 56 -14.34 18.59 2.01
CA ILE A 56 -13.86 17.21 1.87
C ILE A 56 -12.46 17.18 1.26
N ASN A 57 -12.23 17.98 0.22
CA ASN A 57 -10.99 17.91 -0.54
C ASN A 57 -9.91 18.84 0.06
N PRO A 58 -8.80 18.28 0.60
CA PRO A 58 -7.71 19.03 1.21
C PRO A 58 -7.07 20.09 0.31
N GLN A 59 -7.07 19.87 -1.00
CA GLN A 59 -6.41 20.74 -1.98
C GLN A 59 -7.08 22.11 -2.08
N PHE A 60 -8.38 22.18 -1.77
CA PHE A 60 -9.10 23.45 -1.76
C PHE A 60 -8.96 24.22 -0.46
N ARG A 61 -8.34 23.67 0.60
CA ARG A 61 -8.22 24.38 1.90
C ARG A 61 -7.46 25.70 1.78
N GLU A 62 -6.40 25.74 0.99
CA GLU A 62 -5.58 26.94 0.81
C GLU A 62 -6.29 28.00 -0.05
N TYR A 63 -7.08 27.56 -1.03
CA TYR A 63 -7.88 28.43 -1.89
C TYR A 63 -9.30 28.67 -1.36
N ALA A 64 -9.66 28.12 -0.20
CA ALA A 64 -11.04 28.09 0.27
C ALA A 64 -11.59 29.50 0.50
N ALA A 65 -10.81 30.38 1.12
CA ALA A 65 -11.19 31.76 1.37
C ALA A 65 -11.35 32.57 0.06
N MET A 66 -10.49 32.31 -0.92
CA MET A 66 -10.57 32.96 -2.24
C MET A 66 -11.80 32.48 -3.01
N ILE A 67 -12.06 31.18 -3.01
CA ILE A 67 -13.24 30.60 -3.65
C ILE A 67 -14.52 31.07 -2.95
N GLN A 68 -14.53 31.13 -1.61
CA GLN A 68 -15.68 31.59 -0.84
C GLN A 68 -16.02 33.06 -1.13
N SER A 69 -15.01 33.94 -1.14
CA SER A 69 -15.22 35.34 -1.50
C SER A 69 -15.65 35.51 -2.97
N GLY A 70 -15.11 34.71 -3.88
CA GLY A 70 -15.58 34.65 -5.26
C GLY A 70 -17.04 34.20 -5.38
N LEU A 71 -17.44 33.16 -4.64
CA LEU A 71 -18.81 32.65 -4.64
C LEU A 71 -19.81 33.70 -4.13
N GLU A 72 -19.50 34.41 -3.05
CA GLU A 72 -20.37 35.49 -2.51
C GLU A 72 -20.53 36.66 -3.48
N GLN A 73 -19.52 36.91 -4.32
CA GLN A 73 -19.60 37.89 -5.40
C GLN A 73 -20.45 37.37 -6.57
N LEU A 74 -20.27 36.11 -6.95
CA LEU A 74 -21.00 35.48 -8.05
C LEU A 74 -22.50 35.28 -7.73
N GLU A 75 -22.84 34.93 -6.48
CA GLU A 75 -24.22 34.83 -5.97
C GLU A 75 -25.04 36.11 -6.25
N ARG A 76 -24.39 37.27 -6.19
CA ARG A 76 -25.02 38.58 -6.42
C ARG A 76 -25.03 39.03 -7.88
N SER A 77 -24.18 38.44 -8.71
CA SER A 77 -23.85 38.97 -10.03
C SER A 77 -24.62 38.28 -11.15
N ASN A 78 -24.47 36.96 -11.31
CA ASN A 78 -25.04 36.25 -12.46
C ASN A 78 -25.14 34.72 -12.22
N PRO A 79 -26.35 34.12 -12.28
CA PRO A 79 -26.55 32.67 -12.19
C PRO A 79 -25.75 31.87 -13.24
N HIS A 80 -25.53 32.41 -14.43
CA HIS A 80 -24.71 31.77 -15.46
C HIS A 80 -23.25 31.62 -15.05
N ALA A 81 -22.70 32.62 -14.34
CA ALA A 81 -21.33 32.58 -13.87
C ALA A 81 -21.15 31.48 -12.81
N ILE A 82 -22.15 31.28 -11.94
CA ILE A 82 -22.13 30.22 -10.92
C ILE A 82 -22.12 28.85 -11.57
N ALA A 83 -22.93 28.63 -12.62
CA ALA A 83 -22.95 27.37 -13.34
C ALA A 83 -21.60 27.06 -14.02
N HIS A 84 -20.95 28.06 -14.62
CA HIS A 84 -19.62 27.88 -15.21
C HIS A 84 -18.54 27.63 -14.15
N PHE A 85 -18.61 28.35 -13.03
CA PHE A 85 -17.71 28.15 -11.91
C PHE A 85 -17.85 26.74 -11.33
N ALA A 86 -19.09 26.31 -11.08
CA ALA A 86 -19.42 24.94 -10.67
C ALA A 86 -18.83 23.90 -11.63
N ALA A 87 -19.04 24.07 -12.95
CA ALA A 87 -18.50 23.16 -13.95
C ALA A 87 -16.97 23.13 -13.96
N SER A 88 -16.30 24.26 -13.74
CA SER A 88 -14.83 24.34 -13.68
C SER A 88 -14.21 23.63 -12.48
N LEU A 89 -14.99 23.40 -11.42
CA LEU A 89 -14.56 22.65 -10.24
C LEU A 89 -14.74 21.14 -10.38
N THR A 90 -15.44 20.69 -11.44
CA THR A 90 -15.68 19.26 -11.68
C THR A 90 -14.63 18.65 -12.60
N THR A 91 -14.38 17.36 -12.43
CA THR A 91 -13.50 16.56 -13.30
C THR A 91 -14.29 15.99 -14.49
N ALA A 92 -15.29 16.71 -14.97
CA ALA A 92 -16.20 16.27 -16.02
C ALA A 92 -15.52 16.20 -17.40
N THR A 93 -16.07 15.36 -18.28
CA THR A 93 -15.54 15.23 -19.64
C THR A 93 -15.79 16.48 -20.47
N GLY A 94 -14.95 16.74 -21.48
CA GLY A 94 -15.13 17.89 -22.38
C GLY A 94 -16.52 17.95 -23.04
N SER A 95 -17.13 16.79 -23.30
CA SER A 95 -18.50 16.72 -23.82
C SER A 95 -19.55 17.16 -22.81
N GLU A 96 -19.41 16.79 -21.53
CA GLU A 96 -20.34 17.21 -20.47
C GLU A 96 -20.20 18.71 -20.18
N LEU A 97 -18.97 19.23 -20.18
CA LEU A 97 -18.70 20.67 -20.04
C LEU A 97 -19.29 21.46 -21.21
N MET A 98 -19.21 20.93 -22.42
CA MET A 98 -19.84 21.54 -23.61
C MET A 98 -21.36 21.60 -23.47
N GLN A 99 -22.00 20.55 -22.94
CA GLN A 99 -23.45 20.55 -22.69
C GLN A 99 -23.88 21.65 -21.72
N VAL A 100 -23.09 21.90 -20.66
CA VAL A 100 -23.34 23.02 -19.73
C VAL A 100 -23.15 24.36 -20.44
N LEU A 101 -22.17 24.47 -21.34
CA LEU A 101 -21.88 25.69 -22.08
C LEU A 101 -22.98 26.05 -23.09
N GLU A 102 -23.52 25.04 -23.78
CA GLU A 102 -24.51 25.16 -24.87
C GLU A 102 -25.92 25.48 -24.38
N ALA A 103 -26.27 25.12 -23.14
CA ALA A 103 -27.59 25.44 -22.59
C ALA A 103 -27.83 26.96 -22.58
N GLU A 104 -29.01 27.42 -23.02
CA GLU A 104 -29.28 28.86 -23.14
C GLU A 104 -29.89 29.45 -21.85
N LEU A 105 -30.65 28.64 -21.12
CA LEU A 105 -31.34 29.05 -19.90
C LEU A 105 -30.48 28.81 -18.64
N PRO A 106 -30.48 29.74 -17.68
CA PRO A 106 -29.68 29.61 -16.47
C PRO A 106 -30.14 28.47 -15.56
N SER A 107 -31.45 28.19 -15.46
CA SER A 107 -31.98 27.02 -14.73
C SER A 107 -31.45 25.70 -15.31
N GLU A 108 -31.48 25.55 -16.63
CA GLU A 108 -30.98 24.36 -17.31
C GLU A 108 -29.47 24.17 -17.09
N LYS A 109 -28.69 25.25 -17.21
CA LYS A 109 -27.25 25.23 -16.91
C LYS A 109 -26.96 24.79 -15.49
N LEU A 110 -27.62 25.40 -14.51
CA LEU A 110 -27.43 25.07 -13.10
C LEU A 110 -27.83 23.62 -12.81
N ARG A 111 -28.92 23.13 -13.42
CA ARG A 111 -29.35 21.74 -13.28
C ARG A 111 -28.29 20.77 -13.81
N LEU A 112 -27.73 21.03 -15.00
CA LEU A 112 -26.67 20.20 -15.57
C LEU A 112 -25.40 20.26 -14.71
N ALA A 113 -25.00 21.46 -14.27
CA ALA A 113 -23.85 21.64 -13.39
C ALA A 113 -24.04 20.93 -12.04
N LEU A 114 -25.23 20.96 -11.46
CA LEU A 114 -25.57 20.24 -10.22
C LEU A 114 -25.42 18.72 -10.36
N VAL A 115 -25.82 18.15 -11.50
CA VAL A 115 -25.62 16.72 -11.76
C VAL A 115 -24.13 16.38 -11.78
N LEU A 116 -23.30 17.21 -12.40
CA LEU A 116 -21.84 17.02 -12.44
C LEU A 116 -21.22 17.18 -11.05
N LEU A 117 -21.62 18.21 -10.29
CA LEU A 117 -21.17 18.43 -8.93
C LEU A 117 -21.53 17.28 -8.00
N LYS A 118 -22.73 16.69 -8.16
CA LYS A 118 -23.14 15.54 -7.36
C LYS A 118 -22.25 14.32 -7.61
N LYS A 119 -21.95 14.02 -8.87
CA LYS A 119 -20.98 12.98 -9.23
C LYS A 119 -19.61 13.26 -8.61
N GLU A 120 -19.14 14.51 -8.67
CA GLU A 120 -17.85 14.92 -8.11
C GLU A 120 -17.81 14.80 -6.58
N LEU A 121 -18.92 15.13 -5.90
CA LEU A 121 -19.05 14.96 -4.46
C LEU A 121 -18.94 13.49 -4.07
N GLU A 122 -19.65 12.60 -4.76
CA GLU A 122 -19.59 11.15 -4.51
C GLU A 122 -18.17 10.61 -4.71
N LEU A 123 -17.48 11.04 -5.79
CA LEU A 123 -16.08 10.70 -6.02
C LEU A 123 -15.16 11.21 -4.91
N SER A 124 -15.35 12.46 -4.47
CA SER A 124 -14.56 13.06 -3.40
C SER A 124 -14.75 12.34 -2.06
N GLN A 125 -15.97 11.90 -1.74
CA GLN A 125 -16.26 11.11 -0.54
C GLN A 125 -15.57 9.75 -0.57
N ILE A 126 -15.58 9.07 -1.74
CA ILE A 126 -14.88 7.80 -1.91
C ILE A 126 -13.37 8.00 -1.73
N GLN A 127 -12.78 9.05 -2.33
CA GLN A 127 -11.37 9.37 -2.17
C GLN A 127 -11.01 9.63 -0.71
N GLN A 128 -11.82 10.42 0.02
CA GLN A 128 -11.61 10.66 1.45
C GLN A 128 -11.63 9.37 2.27
N LYS A 129 -12.59 8.48 2.00
CA LYS A 129 -12.71 7.18 2.68
C LYS A 129 -11.48 6.31 2.43
N ILE A 130 -10.97 6.29 1.19
CA ILE A 130 -9.73 5.57 0.84
C ILE A 130 -8.55 6.16 1.61
N SER A 131 -8.40 7.48 1.65
CA SER A 131 -7.32 8.15 2.39
C SER A 131 -7.37 7.81 3.88
N MET A 132 -8.54 7.87 4.52
CA MET A 132 -8.71 7.51 5.93
C MET A 132 -8.33 6.05 6.20
N GLN A 133 -8.72 5.11 5.33
CA GLN A 133 -8.36 3.70 5.48
C GLN A 133 -6.85 3.46 5.34
N ILE A 134 -6.18 4.21 4.47
CA ILE A 134 -4.72 4.15 4.33
C ILE A 134 -4.06 4.72 5.59
N GLU A 135 -4.50 5.88 6.07
CA GLU A 135 -3.98 6.51 7.29
C GLU A 135 -4.16 5.61 8.52
N GLU A 136 -5.31 4.95 8.67
CA GLU A 136 -5.57 4.02 9.77
C GLU A 136 -4.59 2.82 9.73
N LYS A 137 -4.38 2.23 8.55
CA LYS A 137 -3.40 1.14 8.38
C LYS A 137 -1.97 1.58 8.68
N VAL A 138 -1.57 2.76 8.20
CA VAL A 138 -0.24 3.31 8.47
C VAL A 138 -0.06 3.62 9.95
N SER A 139 -1.06 4.24 10.59
CA SER A 139 -1.05 4.55 12.02
C SER A 139 -0.93 3.30 12.89
N THR A 140 -1.68 2.24 12.54
CA THR A 140 -1.61 0.95 13.26
C THR A 140 -0.24 0.32 13.10
N HIS A 141 0.30 0.30 11.87
CA HIS A 141 1.63 -0.24 11.61
C HIS A 141 2.75 0.56 12.31
N GLN A 142 2.64 1.88 12.31
CA GLN A 142 3.58 2.76 13.01
C GLN A 142 3.52 2.56 14.52
N ARG A 143 2.32 2.40 15.08
CA ARG A 143 2.12 2.08 16.50
C ARG A 143 2.72 0.72 16.85
N GLU A 144 2.48 -0.32 16.07
CA GLU A 144 3.08 -1.64 16.28
C GLU A 144 4.61 -1.60 16.18
N PHE A 145 5.15 -0.87 15.19
CA PHE A 145 6.58 -0.68 15.05
C PHE A 145 7.18 0.02 16.27
N MET A 146 6.57 1.11 16.74
CA MET A 146 7.00 1.82 17.94
C MET A 146 6.95 0.93 19.19
N LEU A 147 5.87 0.17 19.38
CA LEU A 147 5.74 -0.77 20.49
C LEU A 147 6.81 -1.86 20.46
N ARG A 148 7.15 -2.38 19.26
CA ARG A 148 8.24 -3.35 19.10
C ARG A 148 9.61 -2.76 19.45
N GLU A 149 9.90 -1.54 19.01
CA GLU A 149 11.15 -0.85 19.38
C GLU A 149 11.20 -0.56 20.88
N GLN A 150 10.10 -0.12 21.49
CA GLN A 150 9.99 0.06 22.94
C GLN A 150 10.21 -1.26 23.68
N MET A 151 9.62 -2.37 23.22
CA MET A 151 9.86 -3.70 23.80
C MET A 151 11.32 -4.13 23.70
N LYS A 152 12.00 -3.86 22.57
CA LYS A 152 13.44 -4.13 22.44
C LYS A 152 14.27 -3.30 23.43
N MET A 153 13.95 -2.02 23.59
CA MET A 153 14.63 -1.14 24.54
C MET A 153 14.38 -1.57 25.98
N ILE A 154 13.13 -1.93 26.35
CA ILE A 154 12.79 -2.44 27.69
C ILE A 154 13.56 -3.73 27.98
N LYS A 155 13.61 -4.68 27.03
CA LYS A 155 14.41 -5.92 27.18
C LYS A 155 15.90 -5.64 27.40
N LYS A 156 16.43 -4.64 26.69
CA LYS A 156 17.83 -4.18 26.85
C LYS A 156 18.08 -3.56 28.23
N GLU A 157 17.18 -2.69 28.70
CA GLU A 157 17.27 -2.02 30.00
C GLU A 157 17.01 -2.97 31.19
N LEU A 158 16.16 -3.99 31.05
CA LEU A 158 15.97 -5.03 32.08
C LEU A 158 17.17 -5.97 32.26
N GLY A 159 18.25 -5.81 31.47
CA GLY A 159 19.40 -6.70 31.52
C GLY A 159 19.08 -8.12 31.05
N GLU A 160 18.03 -8.29 30.24
CA GLU A 160 17.71 -9.55 29.54
C GLU A 160 18.63 -9.81 28.33
N ASP A 161 19.88 -9.34 28.39
CA ASP A 161 21.00 -9.94 27.65
C ASP A 161 21.20 -11.43 27.99
N LYS A 162 20.40 -12.01 28.90
CA LYS A 162 20.34 -13.44 29.17
C LYS A 162 19.63 -14.27 28.10
N SER A 163 19.07 -13.70 27.02
CA SER A 163 18.70 -14.47 25.81
C SER A 163 19.94 -15.04 25.10
N ASP A 164 21.10 -14.39 25.27
CA ASP A 164 22.30 -14.56 24.46
C ASP A 164 22.93 -15.97 24.55
N GLY A 165 22.62 -16.74 25.62
CA GLY A 165 23.09 -18.12 25.73
C GLY A 165 22.39 -19.11 24.77
N THR A 166 21.11 -18.92 24.49
CA THR A 166 20.34 -19.84 23.63
C THR A 166 20.64 -19.54 22.16
N ASP A 167 20.69 -18.25 21.80
CA ASP A 167 21.00 -17.78 20.45
C ASP A 167 22.45 -18.12 20.05
N LYS A 168 23.43 -17.92 20.94
CA LYS A 168 24.82 -18.35 20.70
C LYS A 168 24.97 -19.86 20.54
N LEU A 169 24.16 -20.66 21.25
CA LEU A 169 24.16 -22.11 21.09
C LEU A 169 23.54 -22.53 19.75
N LEU A 170 22.46 -21.87 19.32
CA LEU A 170 21.85 -22.08 18.00
C LEU A 170 22.82 -21.73 16.87
N GLU A 171 23.52 -20.60 16.98
CA GLU A 171 24.56 -20.18 16.02
C GLU A 171 25.67 -21.25 15.93
N LYS A 172 26.14 -21.75 17.08
CA LYS A 172 27.16 -22.80 17.16
C LYS A 172 26.70 -24.12 16.55
N PHE A 173 25.44 -24.50 16.72
CA PHE A 173 24.87 -25.70 16.10
C PHE A 173 24.80 -25.55 14.57
N LYS A 174 24.38 -24.39 14.07
CA LYS A 174 24.38 -24.09 12.63
C LYS A 174 25.78 -24.15 12.02
N GLN A 175 26.77 -23.52 12.66
CA GLN A 175 28.17 -23.56 12.22
C GLN A 175 28.74 -24.98 12.14
N ARG A 176 28.31 -25.90 13.01
CA ARG A 176 28.75 -27.31 12.98
C ARG A 176 28.14 -28.13 11.85
N LEU A 177 26.97 -27.71 11.36
CA LEU A 177 26.29 -28.34 10.23
C LEU A 177 26.74 -27.73 8.89
N GLU A 178 27.31 -26.53 8.94
CA GLU A 178 27.86 -25.83 7.77
C GLU A 178 29.01 -26.66 7.15
N GLY A 179 28.81 -27.07 5.89
CA GLY A 179 29.78 -27.90 5.16
C GLY A 179 29.63 -29.42 5.34
N LYS A 180 28.62 -29.91 6.08
CA LYS A 180 28.31 -31.35 6.18
C LYS A 180 27.16 -31.75 5.26
N GLU A 181 27.23 -32.95 4.67
CA GLU A 181 26.11 -33.52 3.89
C GLU A 181 25.14 -34.27 4.81
N VAL A 182 24.12 -33.56 5.29
CA VAL A 182 23.09 -34.11 6.17
C VAL A 182 21.94 -34.70 5.33
N PRO A 183 21.53 -35.96 5.55
CA PRO A 183 20.34 -36.55 4.93
C PRO A 183 19.08 -35.72 5.23
N LYS A 184 18.12 -35.70 4.28
CA LYS A 184 16.89 -34.87 4.40
C LYS A 184 16.13 -35.12 5.69
N ASP A 185 15.88 -36.39 6.03
CA ASP A 185 15.12 -36.78 7.23
C ASP A 185 15.79 -36.28 8.52
N ALA A 186 17.12 -36.33 8.59
CA ALA A 186 17.88 -35.84 9.73
C ALA A 186 17.87 -34.30 9.79
N LYS A 187 17.91 -33.62 8.63
CA LYS A 187 17.86 -32.15 8.56
C LYS A 187 16.51 -31.61 9.04
N GLU A 188 15.40 -32.22 8.61
CA GLU A 188 14.06 -31.83 9.06
C GLU A 188 13.87 -31.99 10.57
N ALA A 189 14.37 -33.09 11.15
CA ALA A 189 14.35 -33.30 12.60
C ALA A 189 15.20 -32.26 13.35
N ILE A 190 16.39 -31.95 12.83
CA ILE A 190 17.31 -30.95 13.39
C ILE A 190 16.67 -29.54 13.36
N ASP A 191 16.07 -29.15 12.24
CA ASP A 191 15.44 -27.84 12.08
C ASP A 191 14.23 -27.68 13.01
N SER A 192 13.40 -28.73 13.15
CA SER A 192 12.26 -28.73 14.08
C SER A 192 12.71 -28.61 15.54
N GLU A 193 13.76 -29.33 15.95
CA GLU A 193 14.29 -29.24 17.31
C GLU A 193 14.99 -27.91 17.58
N MET A 194 15.63 -27.28 16.58
CA MET A 194 16.19 -25.93 16.71
C MET A 194 15.10 -24.87 16.94
N GLU A 195 13.96 -24.97 16.25
CA GLU A 195 12.83 -24.06 16.45
C GLU A 195 12.22 -24.23 17.84
N LYS A 196 12.04 -25.47 18.31
CA LYS A 196 11.60 -25.74 19.69
C LYS A 196 12.59 -25.17 20.70
N PHE A 197 13.88 -25.36 20.50
CA PHE A 197 14.94 -24.86 21.39
C PHE A 197 14.96 -23.33 21.49
N SER A 198 14.68 -22.60 20.41
CA SER A 198 14.61 -21.13 20.44
C SER A 198 13.45 -20.59 21.30
N ASN A 199 12.37 -21.35 21.46
CA ASN A 199 11.18 -20.94 22.19
C ASN A 199 11.14 -21.47 23.63
N LEU A 200 12.07 -22.36 24.01
CA LEU A 200 12.13 -22.96 25.34
C LEU A 200 12.82 -22.03 26.35
N ALA A 201 12.21 -21.88 27.53
CA ALA A 201 12.82 -21.21 28.67
C ALA A 201 13.96 -22.07 29.24
N LYS A 202 15.09 -21.43 29.61
CA LYS A 202 16.28 -22.12 30.15
C LYS A 202 16.04 -22.91 31.44
N GLU A 203 14.98 -22.59 32.16
CA GLU A 203 14.56 -23.23 33.42
C GLU A 203 13.73 -24.50 33.17
N SER A 204 13.31 -24.77 31.93
CA SER A 204 12.56 -25.97 31.58
C SER A 204 13.45 -27.20 31.63
N GLN A 205 12.92 -28.30 32.20
CA GLN A 205 13.57 -29.62 32.16
C GLN A 205 13.77 -30.13 30.71
N GLU A 206 12.95 -29.65 29.78
CA GLU A 206 13.05 -29.95 28.35
C GLU A 206 14.24 -29.24 27.70
N TYR A 207 14.67 -28.08 28.21
CA TYR A 207 15.77 -27.30 27.64
C TYR A 207 17.10 -28.06 27.64
N GLN A 208 17.45 -28.72 28.75
CA GLN A 208 18.66 -29.55 28.82
C GLN A 208 18.58 -30.79 27.92
N THR A 209 17.39 -31.38 27.81
CA THR A 209 17.17 -32.59 26.99
C THR A 209 17.29 -32.27 25.51
N THR A 210 16.60 -31.23 25.03
CA THR A 210 16.68 -30.76 23.63
C THR A 210 18.08 -30.25 23.29
N ARG A 211 18.75 -29.55 24.19
CA ARG A 211 20.15 -29.14 24.01
C ARG A 211 21.07 -30.32 23.77
N ASN A 212 21.03 -31.33 24.64
CA ASN A 212 21.89 -32.50 24.53
C ASN A 212 21.62 -33.28 23.24
N TYR A 213 20.35 -33.37 22.85
CA TYR A 213 19.96 -34.01 21.60
C TYR A 213 20.49 -33.26 20.36
N LEU A 214 20.35 -31.93 20.31
CA LEU A 214 20.93 -31.10 19.26
C LEU A 214 22.48 -31.16 19.24
N ASP A 215 23.11 -31.23 20.41
CA ASP A 215 24.57 -31.36 20.53
C ASP A 215 25.06 -32.68 19.92
N TRP A 216 24.37 -33.78 20.20
CA TRP A 216 24.64 -35.09 19.60
C TRP A 216 24.42 -35.10 18.08
N LEU A 217 23.28 -34.60 17.63
CA LEU A 217 22.96 -34.54 16.21
C LEU A 217 23.96 -33.69 15.42
N THR A 218 24.45 -32.58 15.99
CA THR A 218 25.41 -31.69 15.30
C THR A 218 26.86 -32.20 15.37
N MET A 219 27.21 -33.01 16.37
CA MET A 219 28.53 -33.63 16.50
C MET A 219 28.77 -34.77 15.50
N LEU A 220 27.72 -35.44 15.03
CA LEU A 220 27.86 -36.55 14.10
C LEU A 220 28.56 -36.13 12.80
N PRO A 221 29.49 -36.95 12.27
CA PRO A 221 30.25 -36.64 11.08
C PRO A 221 29.43 -36.96 9.81
N TRP A 222 28.33 -36.23 9.62
CA TRP A 222 27.43 -36.40 8.46
C TRP A 222 28.19 -36.24 7.14
N GLY A 223 28.05 -37.22 6.25
CA GLY A 223 28.74 -37.27 4.96
C GLY A 223 30.22 -37.66 5.02
N VAL A 224 30.80 -37.88 6.21
CA VAL A 224 32.18 -38.33 6.36
C VAL A 224 32.16 -39.84 6.64
N HIS A 225 32.48 -40.60 5.60
CA HIS A 225 32.64 -42.03 5.69
C HIS A 225 34.13 -42.37 5.70
N SER A 226 34.54 -43.29 6.57
CA SER A 226 35.87 -43.90 6.43
C SER A 226 35.84 -44.86 5.24
N GLY A 227 36.95 -44.93 4.50
CA GLY A 227 37.09 -45.92 3.43
C GLY A 227 37.16 -47.31 4.03
N ASP A 228 36.09 -48.09 3.84
CA ASP A 228 36.05 -49.46 4.33
C ASP A 228 37.07 -50.33 3.58
N THR A 229 37.94 -51.01 4.32
CA THR A 229 38.98 -51.86 3.73
C THR A 229 38.47 -53.30 3.67
N LEU A 230 37.56 -53.58 2.74
CA LEU A 230 36.99 -54.90 2.46
C LEU A 230 37.98 -55.85 1.75
N SER A 231 39.22 -55.91 2.21
CA SER A 231 40.22 -56.82 1.66
C SER A 231 40.17 -58.14 2.45
N LEU A 232 39.56 -59.17 1.85
CA LEU A 232 39.57 -60.55 2.38
C LEU A 232 40.99 -61.05 2.66
N ARG A 233 41.99 -60.60 1.89
CA ARG A 233 43.40 -60.98 2.09
C ARG A 233 43.98 -60.41 3.39
N LYS A 234 43.82 -59.10 3.65
CA LYS A 234 44.21 -58.50 4.94
C LYS A 234 43.40 -59.06 6.11
N ALA A 235 42.10 -59.33 5.91
CA ALA A 235 41.28 -59.96 6.93
C ALA A 235 41.83 -61.35 7.29
N ARG A 236 42.21 -62.16 6.28
CA ARG A 236 42.85 -63.47 6.47
C ARG A 236 44.25 -63.36 7.07
N GLU A 237 45.08 -62.41 6.64
CA GLU A 237 46.41 -62.17 7.22
C GLU A 237 46.34 -61.77 8.70
N VAL A 238 45.38 -60.92 9.09
CA VAL A 238 45.16 -60.54 10.50
C VAL A 238 44.59 -61.73 11.29
N LEU A 239 43.66 -62.48 10.70
CA LEU A 239 43.08 -63.67 11.32
C LEU A 239 44.12 -64.79 11.53
N ASP A 240 44.98 -65.04 10.55
CA ASP A 240 46.05 -66.05 10.60
C ASP A 240 47.21 -65.61 11.53
N ARG A 241 47.48 -64.30 11.62
CA ARG A 241 48.47 -63.75 12.55
C ARG A 241 48.02 -63.90 14.01
N ASP A 242 46.73 -63.70 14.25
CA ASP A 242 46.16 -63.80 15.60
C ASP A 242 45.72 -65.27 15.92
N HIS A 243 45.64 -66.16 14.92
CA HIS A 243 45.51 -67.62 15.08
C HIS A 243 46.86 -68.34 14.99
N TYR A 244 47.60 -68.32 16.09
CA TYR A 244 48.78 -69.17 16.26
C TYR A 244 48.38 -70.64 16.44
N GLY A 245 48.48 -71.45 15.38
CA GLY A 245 48.75 -72.89 15.54
C GLY A 245 47.68 -73.92 15.17
N LEU A 246 46.96 -73.77 14.04
CA LEU A 246 46.39 -74.94 13.35
C LEU A 246 46.48 -74.77 11.83
N SER A 247 47.59 -75.22 11.26
CA SER A 247 47.64 -75.60 9.85
C SER A 247 46.70 -76.79 9.64
N ASP A 248 45.70 -76.66 8.78
CA ASP A 248 44.75 -77.72 8.46
C ASP A 248 45.48 -79.05 8.19
N VAL A 249 45.11 -80.06 8.98
CA VAL A 249 45.57 -81.43 8.81
C VAL A 249 44.85 -82.01 7.59
N LYS A 250 45.63 -82.16 6.51
CA LYS A 250 45.48 -83.05 5.34
C LYS A 250 44.08 -83.40 4.83
#